data_AF-A0A4P9CCN9-F1
#
_entry.id   AF-A0A4P9CCN9-F1
#
_cell.length_a   1.000
_cell.length_b   1.000
_cell.length_c   1.000
_cell.angle_alpha   90.00
_cell.angle_beta   90.00
_cell.angle_gamma   90.00
#
_symmetry.space_group_name_H-M   'P 1'
#
loop_
_entity.id
_entity.type
_entity.pdbx_description
1 polymer ?
#
loop_
_entity_poly.entity_id
_entity_poly.type
_entity_poly.pdbx_seq_one_letter_code
_entity_poly.pdbx_strand_id
1 'polypeptide(L)'
;MKNQLDTQPVEKKMSWYTLALMAFTAVWGFGNVINGFSEYNGLKAIVAWIIIFALYFVPYALMVGELGSAFKDAEGGVSSWIMQTIGPRMAYYAGWTYWVVHMPYISQKPNSVMIASSWAIFQDARISDMNPLVMQFAGLAIFLVALALASRGLSILKKLASVAGMASFVMSILYILLMMAAPAITGAKTLQIDWSLQTFMPTFDLKFFTGLSILIFAVGGCEKLSPYVNRMKNPSKDFSTGMIALAVMVCVCAVLGTIAMGMMFDSNNIPKDLMTNGAYYAFATLGEYYHVGNVFVIAFALTNAISQFTVMILSIDAPLCILLGSADKEYIPKSLFVQNKYGAYTKGHKMVLVIVGILIVVPAFGIGSVDELVRWLVKVNSVCMPLRYLWVFVAYIALKKAGNAFPSAYHFVKNKTVGIIFGAWCFIVTAIACIGGIYSDEPFELILNILTPVVLVLLGFIMPYIAKHQNARDLS
;
A
#
# COMPACT_ATOMS: atom_id res chain seq x y z
N MET A 1 20.59 7.23 50.23
CA MET A 1 20.76 6.39 49.02
C MET A 1 19.96 7.02 47.89
N LYS A 2 20.66 7.73 47.00
CA LYS A 2 20.16 8.29 45.74
C LYS A 2 20.44 7.27 44.63
N ASN A 3 19.63 7.33 43.57
CA ASN A 3 19.85 6.78 42.22
C ASN A 3 19.53 5.30 41.97
N GLN A 4 18.27 5.05 41.63
CA GLN A 4 17.92 4.24 40.46
C GLN A 4 16.77 4.96 39.73
N LEU A 5 17.10 6.07 39.07
CA LEU A 5 16.25 6.62 38.01
C LEU A 5 16.51 5.77 36.79
N ASP A 6 15.45 5.11 36.32
CA ASP A 6 15.37 4.38 35.06
C ASP A 6 16.06 5.15 33.94
N THR A 7 17.24 4.69 33.54
CA THR A 7 17.80 5.01 32.23
C THR A 7 16.98 4.26 31.18
N GLN A 8 15.78 4.78 30.88
CA GLN A 8 15.16 4.53 29.58
C GLN A 8 16.20 4.88 28.52
N PRO A 9 16.55 3.98 27.59
CA PRO A 9 17.51 4.31 26.54
C PRO A 9 16.99 5.55 25.81
N VAL A 10 17.80 6.61 25.75
CA VAL A 10 17.48 7.82 24.97
C VAL A 10 17.14 7.35 23.56
N GLU A 11 15.85 7.40 23.20
CA GLU A 11 15.39 6.92 21.90
C GLU A 11 16.14 7.73 20.83
N LYS A 12 16.95 7.03 20.04
CA LYS A 12 17.90 7.67 19.13
C LYS A 12 17.09 8.44 18.07
N LYS A 13 17.02 9.77 18.21
CA LYS A 13 16.22 10.61 17.33
C LYS A 13 16.59 10.41 15.86
N MET A 14 15.58 10.13 15.04
CA MET A 14 15.69 9.77 13.64
C MET A 14 16.06 10.99 12.76
N SER A 15 16.89 10.76 11.75
CA SER A 15 17.23 11.77 10.74
C SER A 15 16.25 11.77 9.57
N TRP A 16 16.18 12.88 8.83
CA TRP A 16 15.33 13.00 7.63
C TRP A 16 15.62 11.93 6.57
N TYR A 17 16.89 11.52 6.38
CA TYR A 17 17.26 10.50 5.40
C TYR A 17 16.84 9.09 5.82
N THR A 18 16.84 8.81 7.12
CA THR A 18 16.33 7.52 7.64
C THR A 18 14.82 7.44 7.40
N LEU A 19 14.10 8.53 7.70
CA LEU A 19 12.67 8.63 7.43
C LEU A 19 12.38 8.51 5.93
N ALA A 20 13.16 9.17 5.07
CA ALA A 20 12.98 9.10 3.62
C ALA A 20 13.11 7.66 3.11
N LEU A 21 14.13 6.92 3.57
CA LEU A 21 14.32 5.51 3.22
C LEU A 21 13.17 4.64 3.73
N MET A 22 12.75 4.83 4.99
CA MET A 22 11.60 4.10 5.56
C MET A 22 10.31 4.38 4.78
N ALA A 23 10.04 5.65 4.47
CA ALA A 23 8.87 6.06 3.71
C ALA A 23 8.91 5.47 2.29
N PHE A 24 10.09 5.45 1.67
CA PHE A 24 10.26 4.87 0.35
C PHE A 24 9.98 3.37 0.40
N THR A 25 10.52 2.64 1.37
CA THR A 25 10.24 1.19 1.51
C THR A 25 8.78 0.87 1.79
N ALA A 26 8.02 1.82 2.36
CA ALA A 26 6.61 1.65 2.68
C ALA A 26 5.68 1.98 1.51
N VAL A 27 6.09 2.89 0.61
CA VAL A 27 5.31 3.36 -0.54
C VAL A 27 5.69 2.62 -1.81
N TRP A 28 6.99 2.34 -1.99
CA TRP A 28 7.55 1.85 -3.25
C TRP A 28 7.95 0.38 -3.17
N GLY A 29 7.61 -0.36 -4.22
CA GLY A 29 8.10 -1.72 -4.43
C GLY A 29 8.17 -2.07 -5.91
N PHE A 30 8.99 -3.06 -6.26
CA PHE A 30 9.20 -3.47 -7.65
C PHE A 30 7.91 -3.80 -8.42
N GLY A 31 6.92 -4.40 -7.74
CA GLY A 31 5.61 -4.70 -8.32
C GLY A 31 4.86 -3.48 -8.86
N ASN A 32 5.12 -2.27 -8.34
CA ASN A 32 4.50 -1.04 -8.82
C ASN A 32 4.89 -0.74 -10.28
N VAL A 33 6.15 -0.98 -10.63
CA VAL A 33 6.68 -0.80 -11.99
C VAL A 33 6.03 -1.80 -12.94
N ILE A 34 5.96 -3.06 -12.54
CA ILE A 34 5.36 -4.14 -13.34
C ILE A 34 3.88 -3.86 -13.59
N ASN A 35 3.13 -3.50 -12.55
CA ASN A 35 1.72 -3.18 -12.66
C ASN A 35 1.49 -1.96 -13.58
N GLY A 36 2.29 -0.90 -13.42
CA GLY A 36 2.22 0.27 -14.29
C GLY A 36 2.56 -0.07 -15.75
N PHE A 37 3.65 -0.82 -15.98
CA PHE A 37 4.08 -1.26 -17.31
C PHE A 37 3.00 -2.12 -17.98
N SER A 38 2.38 -3.04 -17.24
CA SER A 38 1.32 -3.91 -17.75
C SER A 38 0.04 -3.14 -18.07
N GLU A 39 -0.40 -2.22 -17.19
CA GLU A 39 -1.67 -1.50 -17.37
C GLU A 39 -1.61 -0.48 -18.51
N TYR A 40 -0.46 0.18 -18.68
CA TYR A 40 -0.27 1.28 -19.63
C TYR A 40 0.44 0.87 -20.92
N ASN A 41 0.40 -0.41 -21.30
CA ASN A 41 0.98 -0.88 -22.56
C ASN A 41 2.48 -0.53 -22.69
N GLY A 42 3.25 -0.76 -21.63
CA GLY A 42 4.71 -0.74 -21.62
C GLY A 42 5.29 0.62 -21.29
N LEU A 43 6.19 1.12 -22.14
CA LEU A 43 6.91 2.39 -21.91
C LEU A 43 6.02 3.63 -21.85
N LYS A 44 4.78 3.57 -22.36
CA LYS A 44 3.78 4.63 -22.21
C LYS A 44 3.42 4.90 -20.75
N ALA A 45 3.69 3.95 -19.85
CA ALA A 45 3.56 4.14 -18.40
C ALA A 45 4.42 5.32 -17.89
N ILE A 46 5.54 5.67 -18.55
CA ILE A 46 6.41 6.77 -18.12
C ILE A 46 5.68 8.12 -18.13
N VAL A 47 4.95 8.44 -19.20
CA VAL A 47 4.19 9.69 -19.26
C VAL A 47 3.05 9.67 -18.25
N ALA A 48 2.39 8.52 -18.06
CA ALA A 48 1.35 8.37 -17.05
C ALA A 48 1.91 8.59 -15.62
N TRP A 49 3.10 8.07 -15.33
CA TRP A 49 3.83 8.33 -14.09
C TRP A 49 4.12 9.81 -13.89
N ILE A 50 4.67 10.49 -14.90
CA ILE A 50 4.99 11.92 -14.82
C ILE A 50 3.73 12.74 -14.50
N ILE A 51 2.60 12.43 -15.15
CA ILE A 51 1.31 13.09 -14.89
C ILE A 51 0.87 12.87 -13.43
N ILE A 52 0.91 11.62 -12.95
CA ILE A 52 0.53 11.30 -11.56
C ILE A 52 1.47 11.94 -10.54
N PHE A 53 2.78 12.01 -10.84
CA PHE A 53 3.73 12.66 -9.95
C PHE A 53 3.48 14.15 -9.83
N ALA A 54 3.34 14.83 -10.97
CA ALA A 54 3.13 16.28 -11.00
C ALA A 54 1.78 16.69 -10.41
N LEU A 55 0.70 15.99 -10.80
CA LEU A 55 -0.66 16.42 -10.48
C LEU A 55 -1.20 15.84 -9.17
N TYR A 56 -0.62 14.76 -8.65
CA TYR A 56 -1.17 14.04 -7.50
C TYR A 56 -0.13 13.75 -6.41
N PHE A 57 0.89 12.95 -6.70
CA PHE A 57 1.76 12.40 -5.66
C PHE A 57 2.65 13.45 -4.99
N VAL A 58 3.23 14.39 -5.75
CA VAL A 58 4.02 15.48 -5.15
C VAL A 58 3.14 16.36 -4.26
N PRO A 59 2.01 16.93 -4.74
CA PRO A 59 1.09 17.64 -3.86
C PRO A 59 0.67 16.81 -2.63
N TYR A 60 0.37 15.54 -2.82
CA TYR A 60 0.00 14.61 -1.74
C TYR A 60 1.07 14.50 -0.66
N ALA A 61 2.31 14.17 -1.04
CA ALA A 61 3.42 14.02 -0.10
C ALA A 61 3.73 15.32 0.65
N LEU A 62 3.63 16.46 -0.03
CA LEU A 62 3.83 17.77 0.59
C LEU A 62 2.68 18.12 1.56
N MET A 63 1.43 17.81 1.23
CA MET A 63 0.29 17.98 2.15
C MET A 63 0.43 17.12 3.40
N VAL A 64 0.87 15.86 3.25
CA VAL A 64 1.21 14.99 4.40
C VAL A 64 2.34 15.59 5.22
N GLY A 65 3.37 16.16 4.57
CA GLY A 65 4.44 16.91 5.23
C GLY A 65 3.94 18.05 6.12
N GLU A 66 2.95 18.81 5.67
CA GLU A 66 2.34 19.90 6.43
C GLU A 66 1.43 19.39 7.56
N LEU A 67 0.61 18.37 7.31
CA LEU A 67 -0.23 17.72 8.33
C LEU A 67 0.62 17.12 9.46
N GLY A 68 1.67 16.37 9.12
CA GLY A 68 2.60 15.80 10.10
C GLY A 68 3.30 16.89 10.91
N SER A 69 3.69 17.99 10.27
CA SER A 69 4.30 19.14 10.95
C SER A 69 3.35 19.86 11.92
N ALA A 70 2.08 20.03 11.54
CA ALA A 70 1.05 20.66 12.36
C ALA A 70 0.63 19.79 13.56
N PHE A 71 0.55 18.47 13.34
CA PHE A 71 0.10 17.48 14.33
C PHE A 71 1.25 16.61 14.84
N LYS A 72 2.41 17.21 15.09
CA LYS A 72 3.65 16.49 15.46
C LYS A 72 3.53 15.62 16.71
N ASP A 73 2.62 15.97 17.62
CA ASP A 73 2.40 15.28 18.90
C ASP A 73 1.29 14.21 18.81
N ALA A 74 0.68 14.04 17.62
CA ALA A 74 -0.38 13.08 17.40
C ALA A 74 0.16 11.74 16.88
N GLU A 75 -0.15 10.65 17.57
CA GLU A 75 0.37 9.31 17.22
C GLU A 75 -0.57 8.51 16.30
N GLY A 76 -1.84 8.89 16.16
CA GLY A 76 -2.84 8.11 15.40
C GLY A 76 -2.97 8.49 13.92
N GLY A 77 -2.04 9.27 13.36
CA GLY A 77 -2.02 9.67 11.95
C GLY A 77 -3.32 10.35 11.49
N VAL A 78 -3.89 9.88 10.38
CA VAL A 78 -5.07 10.48 9.73
C VAL A 78 -6.26 10.59 10.67
N SER A 79 -6.57 9.55 11.44
CA SER A 79 -7.68 9.58 12.40
C SER A 79 -7.48 10.67 13.45
N SER A 80 -6.24 10.87 13.92
CA SER A 80 -5.93 11.93 14.86
C SER A 80 -6.03 13.33 14.24
N TRP A 81 -5.64 13.50 12.97
CA TRP A 81 -5.81 14.77 12.27
C TRP A 81 -7.29 15.14 12.15
N ILE A 82 -8.14 14.18 11.80
CA ILE A 82 -9.60 14.37 11.73
C ILE A 82 -10.20 14.60 13.12
N MET A 83 -9.71 13.90 14.15
CA MET A 83 -10.15 14.12 15.53
C MET A 83 -9.91 15.56 15.98
N GLN A 84 -8.72 16.09 15.73
CA GLN A 84 -8.36 17.45 16.15
C GLN A 84 -9.05 18.54 15.33
N THR A 85 -9.30 18.29 14.04
CA THR A 85 -9.83 19.32 13.12
C THR A 85 -11.35 19.30 12.94
N ILE A 86 -11.99 18.13 13.08
CA ILE A 86 -13.43 17.94 12.79
C ILE A 86 -14.17 17.35 13.99
N GLY A 87 -13.63 16.30 14.61
CA GLY A 87 -14.20 15.71 15.83
C GLY A 87 -14.33 14.17 15.82
N PRO A 88 -14.81 13.59 16.93
CA PRO A 88 -14.69 12.15 17.23
C PRO A 88 -15.48 11.25 16.28
N ARG A 89 -16.70 11.66 15.89
CA ARG A 89 -17.52 10.88 14.95
C ARG A 89 -16.85 10.71 13.59
N MET A 90 -16.26 11.79 13.06
CA MET A 90 -15.57 11.75 11.76
C MET A 90 -14.24 11.03 11.88
N ALA A 91 -13.55 11.14 13.02
CA ALA A 91 -12.33 10.40 13.29
C ALA A 91 -12.57 8.88 13.30
N TYR A 92 -13.70 8.44 13.86
CA TYR A 92 -14.14 7.05 13.79
C TYR A 92 -14.32 6.59 12.33
N TYR A 93 -15.06 7.35 11.50
CA TYR A 93 -15.25 6.96 10.09
C TYR A 93 -13.95 6.96 9.29
N ALA A 94 -13.03 7.89 9.56
CA ALA A 94 -11.69 7.90 8.98
C ALA A 94 -10.91 6.64 9.38
N GLY A 95 -10.87 6.32 10.66
CA GLY A 95 -10.21 5.12 11.19
C GLY A 95 -10.83 3.83 10.64
N TRP A 96 -12.16 3.73 10.61
CA TRP A 96 -12.87 2.58 10.05
C TRP A 96 -12.53 2.39 8.58
N THR A 97 -12.65 3.46 7.77
CA THR A 97 -12.32 3.41 6.34
C THR A 97 -10.87 2.96 6.17
N TYR A 98 -9.93 3.54 6.93
CA TYR A 98 -8.51 3.19 6.86
C TYR A 98 -8.24 1.71 7.13
N TRP A 99 -8.92 1.14 8.12
CA TRP A 99 -8.81 -0.26 8.51
C TRP A 99 -9.50 -1.19 7.50
N VAL A 100 -10.76 -0.93 7.16
CA VAL A 100 -11.59 -1.86 6.40
C VAL A 100 -11.16 -1.96 4.94
N VAL A 101 -10.71 -0.86 4.32
CA VAL A 101 -10.22 -0.87 2.93
C VAL A 101 -8.83 -1.48 2.82
N HIS A 102 -8.24 -1.92 3.94
CA HIS A 102 -7.03 -2.74 3.95
C HIS A 102 -7.33 -4.24 3.80
N MET A 103 -8.58 -4.67 3.98
CA MET A 103 -8.93 -6.11 3.92
C MET A 103 -8.67 -6.74 2.54
N PRO A 104 -8.97 -6.09 1.40
CA PRO A 104 -8.61 -6.60 0.08
C PRO A 104 -7.08 -6.76 -0.13
N TYR A 105 -6.28 -5.95 0.57
CA TYR A 105 -4.83 -6.08 0.51
C TYR A 105 -4.36 -7.32 1.28
N ILE A 106 -4.98 -7.62 2.41
CA ILE A 106 -4.70 -8.83 3.19
C ILE A 106 -5.12 -10.09 2.41
N SER A 107 -6.30 -10.08 1.76
CA SER A 107 -6.78 -11.23 0.97
C SER A 107 -5.90 -11.54 -0.26
N GLN A 108 -5.16 -10.55 -0.76
CA GLN A 108 -4.20 -10.75 -1.84
C GLN A 108 -2.93 -11.51 -1.38
N LYS A 109 -2.51 -11.34 -0.12
CA LYS A 109 -1.20 -11.85 0.34
C LYS A 109 -1.00 -13.36 0.26
N PRO A 110 -1.99 -14.21 0.56
CA PRO A 110 -1.83 -15.65 0.39
C PRO A 110 -1.44 -16.02 -1.04
N ASN A 111 -2.07 -15.40 -2.04
CA ASN A 111 -1.74 -15.61 -3.45
C ASN A 111 -0.28 -15.22 -3.74
N SER A 112 0.17 -14.06 -3.24
CA SER A 112 1.57 -13.63 -3.41
C SER A 112 2.58 -14.58 -2.73
N VAL A 113 2.23 -15.14 -1.56
CA VAL A 113 3.07 -16.15 -0.87
C VAL A 113 3.16 -17.42 -1.70
N MET A 114 2.04 -17.89 -2.27
CA MET A 114 2.02 -19.09 -3.12
C MET A 114 2.82 -18.91 -4.40
N ILE A 115 2.63 -17.79 -5.12
CA ILE A 115 3.38 -17.47 -6.33
C ILE A 115 4.88 -17.42 -6.02
N ALA A 116 5.29 -16.69 -4.99
CA ALA A 116 6.69 -16.58 -4.60
C ALA A 116 7.29 -17.93 -4.18
N SER A 117 6.54 -18.74 -3.44
CA SER A 117 7.00 -20.08 -3.02
C SER A 117 7.12 -21.03 -4.23
N SER A 118 6.20 -20.96 -5.19
CA SER A 118 6.26 -21.74 -6.43
C SER A 118 7.52 -21.40 -7.21
N TRP A 119 7.82 -20.12 -7.40
CA TRP A 119 9.05 -19.67 -8.07
C TRP A 119 10.32 -20.03 -7.30
N ALA A 120 10.30 -20.02 -5.96
CA ALA A 120 11.45 -20.43 -5.16
C ALA A 120 11.78 -21.92 -5.30
N ILE A 121 10.76 -22.76 -5.48
CA ILE A 121 10.90 -24.22 -5.53
C ILE A 121 11.09 -24.72 -6.97
N PHE A 122 10.17 -24.35 -7.86
CA PHE A 122 10.08 -24.87 -9.22
C PHE A 122 10.75 -23.98 -10.26
N GLN A 123 10.95 -22.69 -9.95
CA GLN A 123 11.64 -21.73 -10.81
C GLN A 123 10.98 -21.56 -12.19
N ASP A 124 9.66 -21.74 -12.25
CA ASP A 124 8.84 -21.58 -13.44
C ASP A 124 7.47 -20.92 -13.11
N ALA A 125 6.73 -20.59 -14.17
CA ALA A 125 5.44 -19.91 -14.09
C ALA A 125 4.25 -20.86 -13.87
N ARG A 126 4.46 -22.11 -13.45
CA ARG A 126 3.42 -23.14 -13.37
C ARG A 126 2.23 -22.80 -12.46
N ILE A 127 2.41 -21.84 -11.56
CA ILE A 127 1.34 -21.36 -10.67
C ILE A 127 0.21 -20.72 -11.46
N SER A 128 0.50 -20.17 -12.64
CA SER A 128 -0.47 -19.51 -13.54
C SER A 128 -1.48 -20.52 -14.11
N ASP A 129 -1.04 -21.75 -14.31
CA ASP A 129 -1.86 -22.87 -14.81
C ASP A 129 -2.66 -23.56 -13.69
N MET A 130 -2.51 -23.13 -12.44
CA MET A 130 -3.25 -23.70 -11.32
C MET A 130 -4.73 -23.33 -11.42
N ASN A 131 -5.60 -24.24 -10.99
CA ASN A 131 -7.02 -23.94 -10.87
C ASN A 131 -7.26 -22.83 -9.80
N PRO A 132 -7.99 -21.75 -10.12
CA PRO A 132 -8.23 -20.65 -9.17
C PRO A 132 -8.89 -21.05 -7.86
N LEU A 133 -9.79 -22.05 -7.87
CA LEU A 133 -10.40 -22.57 -6.65
C LEU A 133 -9.35 -23.22 -5.75
N VAL A 134 -8.48 -24.06 -6.33
CA VAL A 134 -7.39 -24.71 -5.58
C VAL A 134 -6.47 -23.65 -4.98
N MET A 135 -6.11 -22.63 -5.76
CA MET A 135 -5.28 -21.52 -5.29
C MET A 135 -5.93 -20.75 -4.13
N GLN A 136 -7.23 -20.43 -4.23
CA GLN A 136 -7.93 -19.67 -3.19
C GLN A 136 -8.20 -20.49 -1.92
N PHE A 137 -8.51 -21.79 -2.02
CA PHE A 137 -8.66 -22.64 -0.83
C PHE A 137 -7.32 -22.90 -0.14
N ALA A 138 -6.24 -23.11 -0.89
CA ALA A 138 -4.89 -23.15 -0.33
C ALA A 138 -4.51 -21.80 0.31
N GLY A 139 -4.85 -20.70 -0.36
CA GLY A 139 -4.68 -19.34 0.15
C GLY A 139 -5.43 -19.10 1.46
N LEU A 140 -6.67 -19.61 1.57
CA LEU A 140 -7.45 -19.56 2.81
C LEU A 140 -6.75 -20.32 3.94
N ALA A 141 -6.21 -21.51 3.67
CA ALA A 141 -5.46 -22.27 4.66
C ALA A 141 -4.21 -21.50 5.15
N ILE A 142 -3.45 -20.90 4.22
CA ILE A 142 -2.30 -20.04 4.56
C ILE A 142 -2.74 -18.84 5.41
N PHE A 143 -3.85 -18.20 5.04
CA PHE A 143 -4.40 -17.08 5.81
C PHE A 143 -4.84 -17.50 7.22
N LEU A 144 -5.47 -18.67 7.39
CA LEU A 144 -5.85 -19.20 8.70
C LEU A 144 -4.63 -19.44 9.60
N VAL A 145 -3.53 -19.96 9.03
CA VAL A 145 -2.25 -20.09 9.74
C VAL A 145 -1.74 -18.71 10.15
N ALA A 146 -1.72 -17.74 9.24
CA ALA A 146 -1.28 -16.38 9.54
C ALA A 146 -2.13 -15.71 10.62
N LEU A 147 -3.45 -15.87 10.59
CA LEU A 147 -4.38 -15.37 11.60
C LEU A 147 -4.12 -16.01 12.97
N ALA A 148 -3.87 -17.32 13.02
CA ALA A 148 -3.50 -18.02 14.25
C ALA A 148 -2.18 -17.48 14.83
N LEU A 149 -1.18 -17.20 13.99
CA LEU A 149 0.09 -16.61 14.41
C LEU A 149 -0.09 -15.15 14.87
N ALA A 150 -0.90 -14.34 14.16
CA ALA A 150 -1.23 -12.98 14.55
C ALA A 150 -1.82 -12.91 15.95
N SER A 151 -2.76 -13.83 16.25
CA SER A 151 -3.44 -13.90 17.55
C SER A 151 -2.52 -14.23 18.75
N ARG A 152 -1.27 -14.64 18.50
CA ARG A 152 -0.28 -15.01 19.52
C ARG A 152 0.81 -13.95 19.75
N GLY A 153 0.86 -12.88 18.95
CA GLY A 153 1.79 -11.76 19.18
C GLY A 153 3.27 -12.15 19.17
N LEU A 154 3.73 -12.86 18.14
CA LEU A 154 5.10 -13.37 18.07
C LEU A 154 6.12 -12.28 17.73
N SER A 155 7.02 -11.95 18.67
CA SER A 155 8.07 -10.93 18.50
C SER A 155 9.05 -11.22 17.36
N ILE A 156 9.28 -12.50 17.02
CA ILE A 156 10.13 -12.93 15.90
C ILE A 156 9.59 -12.43 14.55
N LEU A 157 8.28 -12.27 14.42
CA LEU A 157 7.66 -11.79 13.18
C LEU A 157 8.05 -10.34 12.88
N LYS A 158 8.20 -9.50 13.91
CA LYS A 158 8.67 -8.12 13.72
C LYS A 158 10.10 -8.08 13.16
N LYS A 159 10.97 -8.99 13.63
CA LYS A 159 12.36 -9.10 13.11
C LYS A 159 12.37 -9.59 11.67
N LEU A 160 11.61 -10.64 11.36
CA LEU A 160 11.48 -11.15 9.99
C LEU A 160 10.93 -10.09 9.04
N ALA A 161 9.97 -9.27 9.50
CA ALA A 161 9.38 -8.21 8.69
C ALA A 161 10.42 -7.15 8.31
N SER A 162 11.25 -6.75 9.29
CA SER A 162 12.30 -5.77 9.07
C SER A 162 13.34 -6.27 8.07
N VAL A 163 13.76 -7.54 8.20
CA VAL A 163 14.75 -8.14 7.29
C VAL A 163 14.16 -8.30 5.90
N ALA A 164 12.96 -8.86 5.79
CA ALA A 164 12.31 -9.10 4.51
C ALA A 164 11.96 -7.79 3.79
N GLY A 165 11.46 -6.78 4.50
CA GLY A 165 11.20 -5.45 3.93
C GLY A 165 12.47 -4.78 3.41
N MET A 166 13.57 -4.86 4.18
CA MET A 166 14.87 -4.33 3.73
C MET A 166 15.41 -5.09 2.52
N ALA A 167 15.30 -6.42 2.51
CA ALA A 167 15.74 -7.23 1.38
C ALA A 167 14.89 -6.96 0.12
N SER A 168 13.56 -6.84 0.23
CA SER A 168 12.69 -6.45 -0.89
C SER A 168 13.04 -5.08 -1.45
N PHE A 169 13.37 -4.12 -0.59
CA PHE A 169 13.84 -2.79 -0.99
C PHE A 169 15.17 -2.86 -1.75
N VAL A 170 16.17 -3.56 -1.20
CA VAL A 170 17.47 -3.74 -1.84
C VAL A 170 17.31 -4.40 -3.20
N MET A 171 16.53 -5.47 -3.29
CA MET A 171 16.28 -6.18 -4.56
C MET A 171 15.60 -5.28 -5.61
N SER A 172 14.68 -4.40 -5.20
CA SER A 172 14.00 -3.48 -6.11
C SER A 172 14.95 -2.46 -6.73
N ILE A 173 15.87 -1.89 -5.94
CA ILE A 173 16.88 -0.95 -6.45
C ILE A 173 17.95 -1.70 -7.25
N LEU A 174 18.41 -2.84 -6.73
CA LEU A 174 19.42 -3.67 -7.36
C LEU A 174 18.99 -4.11 -8.76
N TYR A 175 17.70 -4.46 -8.93
CA TYR A 175 17.13 -4.76 -10.25
C TYR A 175 17.38 -3.63 -11.26
N ILE A 176 17.04 -2.40 -10.90
CA ILE A 176 17.19 -1.24 -11.80
C ILE A 176 18.67 -1.05 -12.15
N LEU A 177 19.55 -1.10 -11.15
CA LEU A 177 20.98 -0.90 -11.36
C LEU A 177 21.61 -2.00 -12.23
N LEU A 178 21.32 -3.27 -11.94
CA LEU A 178 21.82 -4.40 -12.72
C LEU A 178 21.27 -4.37 -14.15
N MET A 179 19.99 -4.08 -14.34
CA MET A 179 19.42 -4.04 -15.68
C MET A 179 20.03 -2.93 -16.54
N MET A 180 20.17 -1.73 -15.98
CA MET A 180 20.78 -0.59 -16.68
C MET A 180 22.27 -0.81 -16.99
N ALA A 181 22.98 -1.56 -16.14
CA ALA A 181 24.40 -1.81 -16.31
C ALA A 181 24.71 -3.05 -17.18
N ALA A 182 23.76 -3.98 -17.35
CA ALA A 182 23.99 -5.25 -18.05
C ALA A 182 24.59 -5.08 -19.46
N PRO A 183 24.09 -4.20 -20.35
CA PRO A 183 24.69 -4.04 -21.69
C PRO A 183 26.16 -3.62 -21.66
N ALA A 184 26.54 -2.76 -20.71
CA ALA A 184 27.88 -2.21 -20.61
C ALA A 184 28.86 -3.16 -19.91
N ILE A 185 28.40 -3.96 -18.94
CA ILE A 185 29.25 -4.85 -18.15
C ILE A 185 29.38 -6.22 -18.81
N THR A 186 28.29 -6.78 -19.33
CA THR A 186 28.25 -8.17 -19.81
C THR A 186 28.03 -8.29 -21.31
N GLY A 187 27.78 -7.16 -22.01
CA GLY A 187 27.42 -7.18 -23.43
C GLY A 187 26.02 -7.73 -23.69
N ALA A 188 25.15 -7.73 -22.66
CA ALA A 188 23.78 -8.21 -22.76
C ALA A 188 23.02 -7.56 -23.92
N LYS A 189 22.41 -8.38 -24.78
CA LYS A 189 21.55 -7.92 -25.87
C LYS A 189 20.17 -7.61 -25.30
N THR A 190 19.89 -6.33 -25.09
CA THR A 190 18.59 -5.85 -24.64
C THR A 190 17.72 -5.43 -25.81
N LEU A 191 16.42 -5.35 -25.58
CA LEU A 191 15.52 -4.70 -26.52
C LEU A 191 15.96 -3.24 -26.70
N GLN A 192 16.03 -2.81 -27.96
CA GLN A 192 16.34 -1.42 -28.29
C GLN A 192 15.07 -0.60 -28.13
N ILE A 193 15.13 0.42 -27.29
CA ILE A 193 14.03 1.36 -27.09
C ILE A 193 14.06 2.39 -28.22
N ASP A 194 12.96 2.51 -28.96
CA ASP A 194 12.75 3.67 -29.82
C ASP A 194 12.44 4.89 -28.95
N TRP A 195 13.33 5.89 -28.97
CA TRP A 195 13.19 7.12 -28.19
C TRP A 195 12.23 8.15 -28.82
N SER A 196 11.46 7.76 -29.82
CA SER A 196 10.41 8.59 -30.40
C SER A 196 9.30 8.92 -29.38
N LEU A 197 8.62 10.04 -29.59
CA LEU A 197 7.50 10.47 -28.75
C LEU A 197 6.35 9.45 -28.76
N GLN A 198 6.19 8.68 -29.84
CA GLN A 198 5.13 7.69 -29.99
C GLN A 198 5.29 6.50 -29.01
N THR A 199 6.52 6.13 -28.69
CA THR A 199 6.84 5.07 -27.71
C THR A 199 6.34 5.41 -26.31
N PHE A 200 6.41 6.68 -25.94
CA PHE A 200 6.08 7.13 -24.58
C PHE A 200 4.69 7.75 -24.45
N MET A 201 4.10 8.22 -25.55
CA MET A 201 2.81 8.92 -25.48
C MET A 201 1.65 7.92 -25.35
N PRO A 202 0.88 7.95 -24.25
CA PRO A 202 -0.33 7.15 -24.11
C PRO A 202 -1.45 7.70 -24.98
N THR A 203 -2.39 6.82 -25.33
CA THR A 203 -3.70 7.25 -25.84
C THR A 203 -4.54 7.72 -24.67
N PHE A 204 -5.04 8.96 -24.71
CA PHE A 204 -5.91 9.51 -23.65
C PHE A 204 -7.36 9.05 -23.85
N ASP A 205 -7.56 7.73 -23.78
CA ASP A 205 -8.86 7.07 -23.88
C ASP A 205 -9.44 6.73 -22.49
N LEU A 206 -10.62 6.11 -22.46
CA LEU A 206 -11.25 5.69 -21.20
C LEU A 206 -10.35 4.75 -20.40
N LYS A 207 -9.61 3.84 -21.05
CA LYS A 207 -8.71 2.88 -20.39
C LYS A 207 -7.57 3.60 -19.67
N PHE A 208 -7.00 4.64 -20.28
CA PHE A 208 -5.98 5.47 -19.65
C PHE A 208 -6.47 6.05 -18.31
N PHE A 209 -7.68 6.63 -18.30
CA PHE A 209 -8.24 7.26 -17.12
C PHE A 209 -8.67 6.26 -16.04
N THR A 210 -9.26 5.12 -16.42
CA THR A 210 -9.63 4.05 -15.46
C THR A 210 -8.39 3.34 -14.88
N GLY A 211 -7.29 3.29 -15.63
CA GLY A 211 -5.98 2.81 -15.19
C GLY A 211 -5.30 3.68 -14.12
N LEU A 212 -5.68 4.97 -13.98
CA LEU A 212 -5.02 5.89 -13.04
C LEU A 212 -5.14 5.44 -11.58
N SER A 213 -6.18 4.66 -11.28
CA SER A 213 -6.36 4.00 -9.98
C SER A 213 -5.12 3.21 -9.55
N ILE A 214 -4.50 2.45 -10.46
CA ILE A 214 -3.34 1.60 -10.19
C ILE A 214 -2.11 2.45 -9.88
N LEU A 215 -1.91 3.55 -10.61
CA LEU A 215 -0.79 4.47 -10.35
C LEU A 215 -0.97 5.22 -9.03
N ILE A 216 -2.18 5.67 -8.71
CA ILE A 216 -2.50 6.31 -7.42
C ILE A 216 -2.31 5.33 -6.25
N PHE A 217 -2.72 4.08 -6.44
CA PHE A 217 -2.49 3.02 -5.47
C PHE A 217 -1.00 2.79 -5.21
N ALA A 218 -0.20 2.75 -6.27
CA ALA A 218 1.24 2.48 -6.20
C ALA A 218 2.07 3.58 -5.50
N VAL A 219 1.56 4.81 -5.41
CA VAL A 219 2.28 5.95 -4.80
C VAL A 219 1.67 6.40 -3.47
N GLY A 220 0.60 5.73 -3.04
CA GLY A 220 -0.04 6.01 -1.76
C GLY A 220 0.68 5.36 -0.58
N GLY A 221 0.43 5.88 0.64
CA GLY A 221 0.94 5.29 1.88
C GLY A 221 1.94 6.13 2.66
N CYS A 222 2.38 7.29 2.15
CA CYS A 222 3.33 8.16 2.87
C CYS A 222 2.75 8.75 4.16
N GLU A 223 1.41 8.83 4.28
CA GLU A 223 0.72 9.28 5.48
C GLU A 223 0.92 8.35 6.69
N LYS A 224 1.25 7.07 6.45
CA LYS A 224 1.56 6.09 7.50
C LYS A 224 2.80 6.45 8.32
N LEU A 225 3.63 7.36 7.78
CA LEU A 225 4.88 7.76 8.40
C LEU A 225 4.66 8.90 9.41
N SER A 226 3.47 9.50 9.43
CA SER A 226 3.13 10.58 10.34
C SER A 226 3.35 10.30 11.84
N PRO A 227 3.15 9.08 12.37
CA PRO A 227 3.47 8.81 13.79
C PRO A 227 4.96 8.87 14.12
N TYR A 228 5.85 8.94 13.12
CA TYR A 228 7.30 9.05 13.34
C TYR A 228 7.76 10.50 13.48
N VAL A 229 6.90 11.50 13.27
CA VAL A 229 7.25 12.91 13.35
C VAL A 229 7.87 13.25 14.72
N ASN A 230 7.27 12.78 15.81
CA ASN A 230 7.76 13.03 17.18
C ASN A 230 9.11 12.35 17.49
N ARG A 231 9.52 11.35 16.69
CA ARG A 231 10.79 10.62 16.86
C ARG A 231 11.94 11.24 16.08
N MET A 232 11.71 12.31 15.32
CA MET A 232 12.74 12.97 14.52
C MET A 232 13.60 13.91 15.37
N LYS A 233 14.82 14.21 14.91
CA LYS A 233 15.70 15.22 15.53
C LYS A 233 15.03 16.59 15.53
N ASN A 234 14.56 17.04 14.36
CA ASN A 234 13.74 18.23 14.19
C ASN A 234 12.37 17.82 13.60
N PRO A 235 11.36 17.48 14.44
CA PRO A 235 10.05 16.94 14.03
C PRO A 235 9.47 17.56 12.77
N SER A 236 9.22 18.86 12.78
CA SER A 236 8.56 19.53 11.66
C SER A 236 9.46 19.66 10.42
N LYS A 237 10.75 20.02 10.56
CA LYS A 237 11.64 20.25 9.41
C LYS A 237 12.09 18.96 8.75
N ASP A 238 12.58 18.02 9.56
CA ASP A 238 13.16 16.77 9.07
C ASP A 238 12.08 15.87 8.46
N PHE A 239 10.85 15.90 9.00
CA PHE A 239 9.74 15.15 8.42
C PHE A 239 9.40 15.64 7.01
N SER A 240 9.22 16.95 6.83
CA SER A 240 8.90 17.53 5.52
C SER A 240 10.05 17.35 4.51
N THR A 241 11.31 17.48 4.94
CA THR A 241 12.47 17.15 4.08
C THR A 241 12.48 15.68 3.69
N GLY A 242 12.15 14.78 4.62
CA GLY A 242 12.01 13.35 4.33
C GLY A 242 10.91 13.06 3.30
N MET A 243 9.76 13.75 3.36
CA MET A 243 8.68 13.61 2.37
C MET A 243 9.06 14.14 0.98
N ILE A 244 9.84 15.22 0.89
CA ILE A 244 10.37 15.72 -0.39
C ILE A 244 11.35 14.70 -0.98
N ALA A 245 12.28 14.19 -0.16
CA ALA A 245 13.25 13.19 -0.61
C ALA A 245 12.57 11.90 -1.07
N LEU A 246 11.55 11.43 -0.32
CA LEU A 246 10.67 10.34 -0.72
C LEU A 246 10.10 10.57 -2.12
N ALA A 247 9.52 11.75 -2.36
CA ALA A 247 8.88 12.05 -3.62
C ALA A 247 9.85 11.93 -4.80
N VAL A 248 11.04 12.53 -4.66
CA VAL A 248 12.11 12.46 -5.67
C VAL A 248 12.54 11.01 -5.93
N MET A 249 12.79 10.22 -4.87
CA MET A 249 13.23 8.83 -5.02
C MET A 249 12.19 7.98 -5.75
N VAL A 250 10.91 8.11 -5.39
CA VAL A 250 9.81 7.40 -6.06
C VAL A 250 9.73 7.77 -7.53
N CYS A 251 9.81 9.07 -7.88
CA CYS A 251 9.80 9.52 -9.26
C CYS A 251 10.92 8.91 -10.09
N VAL A 252 12.15 8.93 -9.57
CA VAL A 252 13.33 8.40 -10.25
C VAL A 252 13.22 6.89 -10.43
N CYS A 253 12.87 6.15 -9.37
CA CYS A 253 12.76 4.69 -9.43
C CYS A 253 11.63 4.22 -10.34
N ALA A 254 10.52 4.95 -10.43
CA ALA A 254 9.43 4.63 -11.34
C ALA A 254 9.84 4.74 -12.80
N VAL A 255 10.46 5.85 -13.18
CA VAL A 255 10.90 6.09 -14.56
C VAL A 255 12.00 5.11 -14.94
N LEU A 256 13.05 5.00 -14.12
CA LEU A 256 14.17 4.10 -14.40
C LEU A 256 13.74 2.63 -14.38
N GLY A 257 12.86 2.24 -13.45
CA GLY A 257 12.30 0.89 -13.42
C GLY A 257 11.48 0.57 -14.67
N THR A 258 10.69 1.53 -15.16
CA THR A 258 9.88 1.34 -16.37
C THR A 258 10.76 1.22 -17.62
N ILE A 259 11.84 2.01 -17.70
CA ILE A 259 12.85 1.88 -18.76
C ILE A 259 13.53 0.51 -18.70
N ALA A 260 13.95 0.07 -17.51
CA ALA A 260 14.55 -1.26 -17.30
C ALA A 260 13.61 -2.39 -17.75
N MET A 261 12.30 -2.27 -17.49
CA MET A 261 11.30 -3.20 -18.01
C MET A 261 11.22 -3.16 -19.55
N GLY A 262 11.23 -1.98 -20.16
CA GLY A 262 11.20 -1.85 -21.63
C GLY A 262 12.46 -2.37 -22.34
N MET A 263 13.59 -2.48 -21.63
CA MET A 263 14.79 -3.15 -22.14
C MET A 263 14.69 -4.69 -22.11
N MET A 264 13.72 -5.24 -21.38
CA MET A 264 13.51 -6.69 -21.21
C MET A 264 12.26 -7.21 -21.91
N PHE A 265 11.17 -6.44 -21.88
CA PHE A 265 9.85 -6.84 -22.37
C PHE A 265 9.40 -5.94 -23.52
N ASP A 266 8.88 -6.56 -24.57
CA ASP A 266 8.31 -5.84 -25.71
C ASP A 266 7.02 -5.13 -25.28
N SER A 267 7.02 -3.79 -25.38
CA SER A 267 5.85 -2.97 -25.06
C SER A 267 4.65 -3.22 -25.99
N ASN A 268 4.88 -3.78 -27.18
CA ASN A 268 3.82 -4.12 -28.13
C ASN A 268 3.23 -5.51 -27.90
N ASN A 269 3.90 -6.38 -27.14
CA ASN A 269 3.48 -7.74 -26.88
C ASN A 269 3.73 -8.13 -25.42
N ILE A 270 3.02 -7.45 -24.53
CA ILE A 270 3.15 -7.67 -23.08
C ILE A 270 2.57 -9.03 -22.70
N PRO A 271 3.32 -9.88 -21.97
CA PRO A 271 2.82 -11.15 -21.47
C PRO A 271 1.56 -10.95 -20.61
N LYS A 272 0.53 -11.76 -20.83
CA LYS A 272 -0.73 -11.65 -20.08
C LYS A 272 -0.53 -11.89 -18.59
N ASP A 273 0.41 -12.74 -18.24
CA ASP A 273 0.77 -13.12 -16.87
C ASP A 273 1.85 -12.21 -16.25
N LEU A 274 2.21 -11.09 -16.91
CA LEU A 274 3.29 -10.21 -16.43
C LEU A 274 3.05 -9.68 -15.01
N MET A 275 1.80 -9.41 -14.63
CA MET A 275 1.47 -8.98 -13.26
C MET A 275 1.66 -10.10 -12.22
N THR A 276 1.55 -11.36 -12.63
CA THR A 276 1.77 -12.55 -11.79
C THR A 276 3.26 -12.89 -11.70
N ASN A 277 3.93 -12.96 -12.85
CA ASN A 277 5.25 -13.58 -12.98
C ASN A 277 6.37 -12.62 -13.39
N GLY A 278 6.05 -11.40 -13.83
CA GLY A 278 7.01 -10.48 -14.45
C GLY A 278 8.22 -10.14 -13.59
N ALA A 279 8.06 -10.12 -12.26
CA ALA A 279 9.19 -9.90 -11.37
C ALA A 279 10.21 -11.04 -11.46
N TYR A 280 9.73 -12.29 -11.51
CA TYR A 280 10.58 -13.46 -11.59
C TYR A 280 11.21 -13.61 -12.97
N TYR A 281 10.46 -13.29 -14.05
CA TYR A 281 11.01 -13.20 -15.39
C TYR A 281 12.15 -12.17 -15.46
N ALA A 282 11.96 -10.99 -14.87
CA ALA A 282 12.99 -9.96 -14.83
C ALA A 282 14.25 -10.44 -14.09
N PHE A 283 14.12 -11.10 -12.94
CA PHE A 283 15.29 -11.66 -12.24
C PHE A 283 15.91 -12.87 -12.95
N ALA A 284 15.14 -13.65 -13.71
CA ALA A 284 15.65 -14.74 -14.54
C ALA A 284 16.52 -14.19 -15.67
N THR A 285 16.01 -13.19 -16.39
CA THR A 285 16.75 -12.49 -17.45
C THR A 285 18.02 -11.83 -16.91
N LEU A 286 17.99 -11.21 -15.72
CA LEU A 286 19.22 -10.72 -15.07
C LEU A 286 20.20 -11.87 -14.78
N GLY A 287 19.69 -13.02 -14.36
CA GLY A 287 20.48 -14.22 -14.11
C GLY A 287 21.23 -14.69 -15.36
N GLU A 288 20.56 -14.64 -16.51
CA GLU A 288 21.14 -14.94 -17.83
C GLU A 288 22.18 -13.90 -18.24
N TYR A 289 21.86 -12.60 -18.14
CA TYR A 289 22.75 -11.50 -18.51
C TYR A 289 24.06 -11.49 -17.72
N TYR A 290 24.02 -11.89 -16.45
CA TYR A 290 25.18 -11.94 -15.57
C TYR A 290 25.79 -13.34 -15.43
N HIS A 291 25.29 -14.33 -16.17
CA HIS A 291 25.76 -15.72 -16.14
C HIS A 291 25.74 -16.36 -14.74
N VAL A 292 24.77 -15.97 -13.90
CA VAL A 292 24.57 -16.53 -12.56
C VAL A 292 23.37 -17.49 -12.49
N GLY A 293 22.71 -17.76 -13.62
CA GLY A 293 21.55 -18.64 -13.69
C GLY A 293 20.43 -18.17 -12.76
N ASN A 294 19.72 -19.09 -12.12
CA ASN A 294 18.51 -18.79 -11.34
C ASN A 294 18.78 -18.24 -9.93
N VAL A 295 20.03 -17.89 -9.59
CA VAL A 295 20.40 -17.36 -8.26
C VAL A 295 19.56 -16.14 -7.90
N PHE A 296 19.40 -15.19 -8.82
CA PHE A 296 18.60 -13.98 -8.56
C PHE A 296 17.11 -14.29 -8.41
N VAL A 297 16.57 -15.23 -9.19
CA VAL A 297 15.18 -15.67 -9.09
C VAL A 297 14.90 -16.26 -7.71
N ILE A 298 15.74 -17.21 -7.27
CA ILE A 298 15.57 -17.89 -5.98
C ILE A 298 15.73 -16.89 -4.83
N ALA A 299 16.74 -16.03 -4.87
CA ALA A 299 16.97 -15.02 -3.84
C ALA A 299 15.79 -14.05 -3.72
N PHE A 300 15.25 -13.58 -4.85
CA PHE A 300 14.08 -12.73 -4.87
C PHE A 300 12.83 -13.48 -4.39
N ALA A 301 12.60 -14.70 -4.87
CA ALA A 301 11.42 -15.49 -4.55
C ALA A 301 11.34 -15.85 -3.06
N LEU A 302 12.45 -16.29 -2.45
CA LEU A 302 12.51 -16.54 -1.00
C LEU A 302 12.27 -15.27 -0.19
N THR A 303 12.93 -14.17 -0.58
CA THR A 303 12.74 -12.86 0.07
C THR A 303 11.29 -12.41 -0.01
N ASN A 304 10.69 -12.51 -1.19
CA ASN A 304 9.31 -12.10 -1.43
C ASN A 304 8.34 -13.01 -0.66
N ALA A 305 8.52 -14.33 -0.65
CA ALA A 305 7.66 -15.25 0.10
C ALA A 305 7.64 -14.91 1.61
N ILE A 306 8.82 -14.70 2.21
CA ILE A 306 8.94 -14.31 3.62
C ILE A 306 8.32 -12.93 3.86
N SER A 307 8.56 -11.98 2.95
CA SER A 307 8.05 -10.61 3.03
C SER A 307 6.52 -10.59 3.00
N GLN A 308 5.89 -11.23 2.01
CA GLN A 308 4.43 -11.26 1.86
C GLN A 308 3.76 -11.98 3.03
N PHE A 309 4.34 -13.09 3.51
CA PHE A 309 3.81 -13.81 4.67
C PHE A 309 3.89 -12.98 5.95
N THR A 310 5.00 -12.29 6.16
CA THR A 310 5.18 -11.48 7.36
C THR A 310 4.31 -10.23 7.35
N VAL A 311 4.23 -9.54 6.20
CA VAL A 311 3.32 -8.39 6.01
C VAL A 311 1.88 -8.80 6.26
N MET A 312 1.45 -9.97 5.75
CA MET A 312 0.10 -10.49 6.01
C MET A 312 -0.19 -10.61 7.51
N ILE A 313 0.71 -11.21 8.29
CA ILE A 313 0.50 -11.38 9.73
C ILE A 313 0.43 -10.02 10.45
N LEU A 314 1.34 -9.10 10.12
CA LEU A 314 1.37 -7.78 10.75
C LEU A 314 0.15 -6.93 10.39
N SER A 315 -0.33 -7.05 9.15
CA SER A 315 -1.51 -6.33 8.66
C SER A 315 -2.84 -6.79 9.29
N ILE A 316 -2.88 -7.96 9.93
CA ILE A 316 -4.06 -8.44 10.66
C ILE A 316 -4.23 -7.68 11.97
N ASP A 317 -3.21 -7.68 12.82
CA ASP A 317 -3.33 -7.18 14.20
C ASP A 317 -3.04 -5.68 14.32
N ALA A 318 -1.97 -5.17 13.70
CA ALA A 318 -1.54 -3.79 13.94
C ALA A 318 -2.58 -2.74 13.50
N PRO A 319 -3.19 -2.81 12.31
CA PRO A 319 -4.25 -1.87 11.92
C PRO A 319 -5.50 -1.97 12.78
N LEU A 320 -5.86 -3.19 13.23
CA LEU A 320 -7.00 -3.42 14.12
C LEU A 320 -6.74 -2.77 15.49
N CYS A 321 -5.54 -2.94 16.03
CA CYS A 321 -5.11 -2.30 17.27
C CYS A 321 -5.14 -0.77 17.17
N ILE A 322 -4.73 -0.20 16.03
CA ILE A 322 -4.81 1.26 15.80
C ILE A 322 -6.27 1.72 15.76
N LEU A 323 -7.15 1.02 15.05
CA LEU A 323 -8.57 1.36 14.99
C LEU A 323 -9.20 1.36 16.39
N LEU A 324 -8.99 0.29 17.15
CA LEU A 324 -9.58 0.13 18.48
C LEU A 324 -8.92 1.05 19.51
N GLY A 325 -7.63 1.34 19.40
CA GLY A 325 -6.91 2.22 20.32
C GLY A 325 -7.16 3.72 20.11
N SER A 326 -7.49 4.13 18.87
CA SER A 326 -7.68 5.55 18.51
C SER A 326 -9.15 5.99 18.42
N ALA A 327 -10.08 5.05 18.28
CA ALA A 327 -11.50 5.37 18.21
C ALA A 327 -12.09 5.65 19.58
N ASP A 328 -13.02 6.61 19.62
CA ASP A 328 -13.82 6.87 20.80
C ASP A 328 -14.73 5.66 21.10
N LYS A 329 -14.76 5.26 22.37
CA LYS A 329 -15.53 4.11 22.88
C LYS A 329 -17.03 4.26 22.65
N GLU A 330 -17.53 5.46 22.39
CA GLU A 330 -18.92 5.70 22.01
C GLU A 330 -19.29 5.04 20.68
N TYR A 331 -18.34 4.89 19.75
CA TYR A 331 -18.60 4.41 18.37
C TYR A 331 -18.24 2.95 18.14
N ILE A 332 -17.64 2.27 19.13
CA ILE A 332 -17.20 0.87 19.01
C ILE A 332 -17.85 -0.01 20.09
N PRO A 333 -18.48 -1.14 19.71
CA PRO A 333 -19.07 -2.06 20.68
C PRO A 333 -18.05 -2.58 21.70
N LYS A 334 -18.42 -2.58 22.99
CA LYS A 334 -17.55 -3.01 24.11
C LYS A 334 -16.92 -4.38 23.88
N SER A 335 -17.65 -5.26 23.21
CA SER A 335 -17.21 -6.62 22.95
C SER A 335 -16.02 -6.76 21.99
N LEU A 336 -15.74 -5.74 21.15
CA LEU A 336 -14.54 -5.75 20.30
C LEU A 336 -13.25 -5.49 21.08
N PHE A 337 -13.33 -4.88 22.26
CA PHE A 337 -12.18 -4.60 23.12
C PHE A 337 -11.71 -5.82 23.92
N VAL A 338 -12.39 -6.97 23.81
CA VAL A 338 -12.01 -8.19 24.52
C VAL A 338 -10.73 -8.78 23.91
N GLN A 339 -9.67 -8.78 24.70
CA GLN A 339 -8.36 -9.32 24.35
C GLN A 339 -8.17 -10.73 24.89
N ASN A 340 -7.37 -11.54 24.19
CA ASN A 340 -6.90 -12.83 24.68
C ASN A 340 -5.68 -12.66 25.60
N LYS A 341 -5.13 -13.77 26.11
CA LYS A 341 -3.92 -13.79 26.96
C LYS A 341 -2.65 -13.20 26.31
N TYR A 342 -2.65 -12.98 25.01
CA TYR A 342 -1.55 -12.41 24.24
C TYR A 342 -1.80 -10.94 23.85
N GLY A 343 -2.88 -10.32 24.31
CA GLY A 343 -3.24 -8.93 24.00
C GLY A 343 -3.97 -8.74 22.66
N ALA A 344 -4.24 -9.81 21.91
CA ALA A 344 -4.91 -9.74 20.62
C ALA A 344 -6.44 -9.67 20.76
N TYR A 345 -7.09 -8.77 20.01
CA TYR A 345 -8.54 -8.56 20.06
C TYR A 345 -9.32 -9.72 19.45
N THR A 346 -9.92 -10.58 20.28
CA THR A 346 -10.46 -11.88 19.84
C THR A 346 -11.62 -11.73 18.85
N LYS A 347 -12.58 -10.86 19.16
CA LYS A 347 -13.71 -10.61 18.25
C LYS A 347 -13.30 -9.81 17.02
N GLY A 348 -12.30 -8.93 17.15
CA GLY A 348 -11.75 -8.20 16.01
C GLY A 348 -11.06 -9.14 15.02
N HIS A 349 -10.30 -10.14 15.49
CA HIS A 349 -9.71 -11.16 14.62
C HIS A 349 -10.77 -12.04 13.93
N LYS A 350 -11.88 -12.34 14.61
CA LYS A 350 -13.03 -13.03 13.97
C LYS A 350 -13.66 -12.17 12.87
N MET A 351 -13.74 -10.85 13.07
CA MET A 351 -14.23 -9.93 12.05
C MET A 351 -13.28 -9.90 10.83
N VAL A 352 -11.96 -9.85 11.06
CA VAL A 352 -10.96 -9.96 9.99
C VAL A 352 -11.11 -11.30 9.26
N LEU A 353 -11.27 -12.41 9.98
CA LEU A 353 -11.48 -13.74 9.39
C LEU A 353 -12.66 -13.77 8.44
N VAL A 354 -13.82 -13.25 8.87
CA VAL A 354 -15.04 -13.26 8.05
C VAL A 354 -14.84 -12.41 6.81
N ILE A 355 -14.36 -11.18 6.95
CA ILE A 355 -14.21 -10.25 5.81
C ILE A 355 -13.17 -10.77 4.81
N VAL A 356 -11.96 -11.09 5.29
CA VAL A 356 -10.86 -11.57 4.43
C VAL A 356 -11.19 -12.94 3.85
N GLY A 357 -11.81 -13.84 4.62
CA GLY A 357 -12.24 -15.15 4.13
C GLY A 357 -13.23 -15.04 2.97
N ILE A 358 -14.21 -14.13 3.05
CA ILE A 358 -15.14 -13.85 1.93
C ILE A 358 -14.38 -13.32 0.72
N LEU A 359 -13.45 -12.37 0.92
CA LEU A 359 -12.65 -11.77 -0.16
C LEU A 359 -11.65 -12.74 -0.82
N ILE A 360 -11.31 -13.85 -0.16
CA ILE A 360 -10.52 -14.95 -0.71
C ILE A 360 -11.44 -15.90 -1.50
N VAL A 361 -12.55 -16.33 -0.91
CA VAL A 361 -13.37 -17.42 -1.44
C VAL A 361 -14.29 -16.98 -2.59
N VAL A 362 -14.96 -15.83 -2.46
CA VAL A 362 -15.98 -15.39 -3.45
C VAL A 362 -15.41 -15.20 -4.86
N PRO A 363 -14.25 -14.55 -5.06
CA PRO A 363 -13.71 -14.33 -6.41
C PRO A 363 -13.38 -15.63 -7.15
N ALA A 364 -13.07 -16.70 -6.41
CA ALA A 364 -12.67 -17.99 -6.96
C ALA A 364 -13.77 -18.67 -7.81
N PHE A 365 -15.04 -18.28 -7.64
CA PHE A 365 -16.17 -18.89 -8.34
C PHE A 365 -16.48 -18.27 -9.71
N GLY A 366 -15.97 -17.07 -10.01
CA GLY A 366 -16.27 -16.39 -11.26
C GLY A 366 -15.05 -15.91 -12.05
N ILE A 367 -13.84 -16.01 -11.48
CA ILE A 367 -12.60 -15.68 -12.19
C ILE A 367 -11.97 -16.96 -12.73
N GLY A 368 -11.68 -16.99 -14.03
CA GLY A 368 -11.35 -18.20 -14.79
C GLY A 368 -9.90 -18.67 -14.71
N SER A 369 -8.96 -17.77 -14.36
CA SER A 369 -7.53 -18.08 -14.26
C SER A 369 -6.84 -17.39 -13.09
N VAL A 370 -5.67 -17.90 -12.70
CA VAL A 370 -4.85 -17.29 -11.63
C VAL A 370 -4.36 -15.92 -12.03
N ASP A 371 -4.03 -15.71 -13.30
CA ASP A 371 -3.58 -14.40 -13.79
C ASP A 371 -4.68 -13.36 -13.76
N GLU A 372 -5.90 -13.71 -14.19
CA GLU A 372 -7.07 -12.83 -14.04
C GLU A 372 -7.32 -12.52 -12.57
N LEU A 373 -7.19 -13.52 -11.69
CA LEU A 373 -7.39 -13.34 -10.26
C LEU A 373 -6.37 -12.37 -9.65
N VAL A 374 -5.09 -12.47 -10.04
CA VAL A 374 -4.05 -11.53 -9.60
C VAL A 374 -4.31 -10.13 -10.13
N ARG A 375 -4.69 -9.99 -11.41
CA ARG A 375 -5.04 -8.70 -12.01
C ARG A 375 -6.23 -8.06 -11.30
N TRP A 376 -7.29 -8.83 -11.08
CA TRP A 376 -8.47 -8.39 -10.33
C TRP A 376 -8.12 -7.97 -8.90
N LEU A 377 -7.27 -8.74 -8.20
CA LEU A 377 -6.80 -8.39 -6.86
C LEU A 377 -6.04 -7.05 -6.86
N VAL A 378 -5.21 -6.77 -7.86
CA VAL A 378 -4.53 -5.47 -7.99
C VAL A 378 -5.55 -4.35 -8.25
N LYS A 379 -6.54 -4.60 -9.13
CA LYS A 379 -7.59 -3.63 -9.47
C LYS A 379 -8.50 -3.30 -8.29
N VAL A 380 -9.01 -4.30 -7.57
CA VAL A 380 -9.86 -4.05 -6.39
C VAL A 380 -9.10 -3.34 -5.28
N ASN A 381 -7.79 -3.61 -5.13
CA ASN A 381 -6.92 -2.84 -4.25
C ASN A 381 -6.75 -1.40 -4.72
N SER A 382 -6.65 -1.17 -6.03
CA SER A 382 -6.54 0.18 -6.60
C SER A 382 -7.81 1.01 -6.45
N VAL A 383 -8.97 0.37 -6.27
CA VAL A 383 -10.24 1.01 -5.92
C VAL A 383 -10.34 1.25 -4.42
N CYS A 384 -10.09 0.23 -3.60
CA CYS A 384 -10.37 0.28 -2.17
C CYS A 384 -9.32 1.08 -1.40
N MET A 385 -8.03 0.82 -1.64
CA MET A 385 -6.96 1.41 -0.84
C MET A 385 -6.97 2.95 -0.88
N PRO A 386 -7.18 3.61 -2.03
CA PRO A 386 -7.19 5.06 -2.08
C PRO A 386 -8.37 5.76 -1.40
N LEU A 387 -9.45 5.03 -1.06
CA LEU A 387 -10.55 5.59 -0.26
C LEU A 387 -10.06 6.13 1.09
N ARG A 388 -8.98 5.56 1.65
CA ARG A 388 -8.36 6.09 2.87
C ARG A 388 -7.67 7.45 2.63
N TYR A 389 -7.16 7.71 1.42
CA TYR A 389 -6.45 8.95 1.09
C TYR A 389 -7.43 10.13 0.99
N LEU A 390 -8.71 9.88 0.65
CA LEU A 390 -9.76 10.90 0.72
C LEU A 390 -9.80 11.58 2.10
N TRP A 391 -9.62 10.82 3.18
CA TRP A 391 -9.56 11.36 4.54
C TRP A 391 -8.32 12.23 4.80
N VAL A 392 -7.18 11.96 4.14
CA VAL A 392 -5.99 12.82 4.20
C VAL A 392 -6.31 14.19 3.61
N PHE A 393 -6.97 14.23 2.45
CA PHE A 393 -7.34 15.49 1.80
C PHE A 393 -8.41 16.25 2.59
N VAL A 394 -9.37 15.54 3.19
CA VAL A 394 -10.34 16.14 4.12
C VAL A 394 -9.62 16.76 5.31
N ALA A 395 -8.67 16.06 5.93
CA ALA A 395 -7.86 16.59 7.02
C ALA A 395 -7.06 17.83 6.61
N TYR A 396 -6.45 17.82 5.43
CA TYR A 396 -5.70 18.97 4.92
C TYR A 396 -6.58 20.19 4.65
N ILE A 397 -7.75 20.00 4.05
CA ILE A 397 -8.73 21.08 3.84
C ILE A 397 -9.19 21.64 5.19
N ALA A 398 -9.44 20.78 6.18
CA ALA A 398 -9.83 21.18 7.53
C ALA A 398 -8.70 21.98 8.22
N LEU A 399 -7.45 21.53 8.11
CA LEU A 399 -6.27 22.27 8.58
C LEU A 399 -6.20 23.68 7.97
N LYS A 400 -6.34 23.80 6.65
CA LYS A 400 -6.34 25.12 5.98
C LYS A 400 -7.51 26.00 6.39
N LYS A 401 -8.69 25.41 6.63
CA LYS A 401 -9.85 26.14 7.13
C LYS A 401 -9.62 26.69 8.54
N ALA A 402 -8.99 25.90 9.41
CA ALA A 402 -8.66 26.26 10.78
C ALA A 402 -7.61 27.39 10.92
N GLY A 403 -6.86 27.69 9.85
CA GLY A 403 -5.95 28.83 9.81
C GLY A 403 -4.84 28.69 10.86
N ASN A 404 -4.72 29.69 11.75
CA ASN A 404 -3.64 29.75 12.74
C ASN A 404 -3.89 28.89 13.99
N ALA A 405 -5.01 28.16 14.07
CA ALA A 405 -5.32 27.31 15.22
C ALA A 405 -4.30 26.17 15.41
N PHE A 406 -3.68 25.71 14.33
CA PHE A 406 -2.68 24.63 14.33
C PHE A 406 -1.38 25.13 13.69
N PRO A 407 -0.43 25.67 14.48
CA PRO A 407 0.82 26.17 13.94
C PRO A 407 1.64 25.03 13.34
N SER A 408 2.11 25.22 12.10
CA SER A 408 3.00 24.28 11.42
C SER A 408 4.34 24.97 11.11
N ALA A 409 5.45 24.27 11.33
CA ALA A 409 6.76 24.80 10.93
C ALA A 409 7.04 24.64 9.41
N TYR A 410 6.22 23.86 8.72
CA TYR A 410 6.30 23.64 7.28
C TYR A 410 4.93 23.84 6.65
N HIS A 411 4.88 24.65 5.59
CA HIS A 411 3.67 24.86 4.79
C HIS A 411 3.96 24.43 3.36
N PHE A 412 3.15 23.53 2.82
CA PHE A 412 3.16 23.25 1.40
C PHE A 412 2.78 24.51 0.63
N VAL A 413 1.68 25.16 1.04
CA VAL A 413 1.24 26.45 0.50
C VAL A 413 0.80 27.37 1.64
N LYS A 414 1.36 28.58 1.70
CA LYS A 414 1.00 29.57 2.74
C LYS A 414 -0.41 30.15 2.56
N ASN A 415 -0.87 30.29 1.31
CA ASN A 415 -2.19 30.82 1.02
C ASN A 415 -3.28 29.77 1.32
N LYS A 416 -4.22 30.14 2.21
CA LYS A 416 -5.36 29.30 2.63
C LYS A 416 -6.19 28.78 1.45
N THR A 417 -6.59 29.67 0.54
CA THR A 417 -7.44 29.33 -0.61
C THR A 417 -6.74 28.38 -1.55
N VAL A 418 -5.47 28.67 -1.90
CA VAL A 418 -4.69 27.81 -2.79
C VAL A 418 -4.46 26.43 -2.14
N GLY A 419 -4.20 26.37 -0.83
CA GLY A 419 -4.13 25.11 -0.10
C GLY A 419 -5.44 24.31 -0.20
N ILE A 420 -6.60 24.95 0.00
CA ILE A 420 -7.90 24.28 -0.15
C ILE A 420 -8.10 23.77 -1.58
N ILE A 421 -7.69 24.53 -2.61
CA ILE A 421 -7.78 24.10 -4.01
C ILE A 421 -6.95 22.83 -4.25
N PHE A 422 -5.70 22.77 -3.79
CA PHE A 422 -4.89 21.56 -3.91
C PHE A 422 -5.49 20.36 -3.17
N GLY A 423 -6.00 20.57 -1.96
CA GLY A 423 -6.69 19.52 -1.20
C GLY A 423 -7.92 19.00 -1.93
N ALA A 424 -8.76 19.91 -2.45
CA ALA A 424 -9.96 19.56 -3.21
C ALA A 424 -9.61 18.86 -4.54
N TRP A 425 -8.57 19.32 -5.23
CA TRP A 425 -8.06 18.71 -6.45
C TRP A 425 -7.65 17.25 -6.22
N CYS A 426 -6.77 16.99 -5.25
CA CYS A 426 -6.32 15.63 -4.98
C CYS A 426 -7.46 14.74 -4.46
N PHE A 427 -8.42 15.30 -3.71
CA PHE A 427 -9.64 14.58 -3.32
C PHE A 427 -10.43 14.14 -4.55
N ILE A 428 -10.72 15.06 -5.48
CA ILE A 428 -11.49 14.79 -6.70
C ILE A 428 -10.76 13.79 -7.59
N VAL A 429 -9.46 13.98 -7.83
CA VAL A 429 -8.64 13.04 -8.62
C VAL A 429 -8.66 11.64 -8.01
N THR A 430 -8.53 11.52 -6.69
CA THR A 430 -8.62 10.23 -6.00
C THR A 430 -10.00 9.60 -6.15
N ALA A 431 -11.07 10.38 -5.96
CA ALA A 431 -12.43 9.90 -6.06
C ALA A 431 -12.76 9.42 -7.49
N ILE A 432 -12.39 10.21 -8.50
CA ILE A 432 -12.54 9.84 -9.91
C ILE A 432 -11.73 8.59 -10.23
N ALA A 433 -10.50 8.49 -9.75
CA ALA A 433 -9.68 7.30 -9.98
C ALA A 433 -10.26 6.06 -9.31
N CYS A 434 -10.79 6.16 -8.08
CA CYS A 434 -11.48 5.04 -7.42
C CYS A 434 -12.69 4.60 -8.23
N ILE A 435 -13.51 5.55 -8.70
CA ILE A 435 -14.69 5.27 -9.53
C ILE A 435 -14.29 4.66 -10.87
N GLY A 436 -13.28 5.22 -11.54
CA GLY A 436 -12.77 4.70 -12.80
C GLY A 436 -12.18 3.30 -12.65
N GLY A 437 -11.52 3.01 -11.54
CA GLY A 437 -10.97 1.69 -11.23
C GLY A 437 -12.03 0.60 -11.04
N ILE A 438 -13.30 0.97 -10.82
CA ILE A 438 -14.41 0.00 -10.71
C ILE A 438 -14.68 -0.69 -12.06
N TYR A 439 -14.48 0.03 -13.16
CA TYR A 439 -14.79 -0.47 -14.50
C TYR A 439 -14.03 -1.76 -14.82
N SER A 440 -14.75 -2.77 -15.26
CA SER A 440 -14.25 -4.01 -15.88
C SER A 440 -15.23 -4.42 -16.97
N ASP A 441 -14.71 -4.98 -18.06
CA ASP A 441 -15.53 -5.52 -19.15
C ASP A 441 -16.23 -6.83 -18.71
N GLU A 442 -15.68 -7.51 -17.70
CA GLU A 442 -16.23 -8.75 -17.16
C GLU A 442 -17.32 -8.45 -16.10
N PRO A 443 -18.59 -8.88 -16.31
CA PRO A 443 -19.69 -8.54 -15.41
C PRO A 443 -19.47 -8.98 -13.96
N PHE A 444 -18.86 -10.15 -13.75
CA PHE A 444 -18.59 -10.68 -12.42
C PHE A 444 -17.57 -9.81 -11.67
N GLU A 445 -16.47 -9.44 -12.33
CA GLU A 445 -15.46 -8.55 -11.76
C GLU A 445 -16.03 -7.16 -11.47
N LEU A 446 -16.83 -6.62 -12.39
CA LEU A 446 -17.49 -5.32 -12.22
C LEU A 446 -18.38 -5.31 -10.97
N ILE A 447 -19.20 -6.37 -10.78
CA ILE A 447 -20.03 -6.51 -9.58
C ILE A 447 -19.17 -6.56 -8.33
N LEU A 448 -18.08 -7.32 -8.31
CA LEU A 448 -17.18 -7.39 -7.15
C LEU A 448 -16.50 -6.05 -6.89
N ASN A 449 -16.09 -5.33 -7.93
CA ASN A 449 -15.45 -4.02 -7.82
C ASN A 449 -16.39 -2.95 -7.28
N ILE A 450 -17.71 -3.08 -7.50
CA ILE A 450 -18.74 -2.22 -6.89
C ILE A 450 -19.02 -2.65 -5.45
N LEU A 451 -19.34 -3.93 -5.24
CA LEU A 451 -19.82 -4.43 -3.95
C LEU A 451 -18.74 -4.36 -2.88
N THR A 452 -17.48 -4.66 -3.22
CA THR A 452 -16.37 -4.69 -2.26
C THR A 452 -16.22 -3.35 -1.51
N PRO A 453 -15.92 -2.22 -2.16
CA PRO A 453 -15.76 -0.94 -1.47
C PRO A 453 -17.06 -0.50 -0.77
N VAL A 454 -18.23 -0.69 -1.40
CA VAL A 454 -19.52 -0.26 -0.84
C VAL A 454 -19.83 -1.01 0.45
N VAL A 455 -19.77 -2.34 0.44
CA VAL A 455 -20.06 -3.17 1.62
C VAL A 455 -19.05 -2.86 2.74
N LEU A 456 -17.75 -2.80 2.43
CA LEU A 456 -16.72 -2.52 3.43
C LEU A 456 -16.93 -1.16 4.13
N VAL A 457 -17.27 -0.12 3.38
CA VAL A 457 -17.59 1.20 3.95
C VAL A 457 -18.91 1.16 4.75
N LEU A 458 -19.95 0.50 4.23
CA LEU A 458 -21.26 0.41 4.89
C LEU A 458 -21.21 -0.33 6.23
N LEU A 459 -20.35 -1.36 6.36
CA LEU A 459 -20.13 -2.06 7.63
C LEU A 459 -19.70 -1.09 8.76
N GLY A 460 -19.07 0.03 8.43
CA GLY A 460 -18.65 1.04 9.40
C GLY A 460 -19.79 1.78 10.08
N PHE A 461 -20.98 1.82 9.47
CA PHE A 461 -22.15 2.46 10.05
C PHE A 461 -22.88 1.54 11.06
N ILE A 462 -22.67 0.24 10.97
CA ILE A 462 -23.30 -0.76 11.84
C ILE A 462 -22.74 -0.65 13.27
N MET A 463 -21.44 -0.41 13.40
CA MET A 463 -20.72 -0.45 14.66
C MET A 463 -21.15 0.64 15.66
N PRO A 464 -21.27 1.94 15.28
CA PRO A 464 -21.85 2.96 16.15
C PRO A 464 -23.29 2.66 16.58
N TYR A 465 -24.09 2.06 15.69
CA TYR A 465 -25.47 1.70 16.01
C TYR A 465 -25.51 0.62 17.11
N ILE A 466 -24.68 -0.42 17.02
CA ILE A 466 -24.56 -1.45 18.05
C ILE A 466 -24.03 -0.86 19.36
N ALA A 467 -23.00 0.00 19.29
CA ALA A 467 -22.41 0.63 20.48
C ALA A 467 -23.44 1.48 21.25
N LYS A 468 -24.24 2.27 20.52
CA LYS A 468 -25.32 3.08 21.11
C LYS A 468 -26.37 2.23 21.85
N HIS A 469 -26.75 1.07 21.31
CA HIS A 469 -27.70 0.16 21.96
C HIS A 469 -27.13 -0.51 23.21
N GLN A 470 -25.82 -0.83 23.21
CA GLN A 470 -25.15 -1.37 24.40
C GLN A 470 -25.05 -0.34 25.50
N ASN A 471 -24.64 0.89 25.17
CA ASN A 471 -24.52 1.96 26.15
C ASN A 471 -25.88 2.37 26.74
N ALA A 472 -26.95 2.35 25.95
CA ALA A 472 -28.31 2.61 26.43
C ALA A 472 -28.80 1.54 27.42
N ARG A 473 -28.44 0.27 27.20
CA ARG A 473 -28.77 -0.86 28.09
C ARG A 473 -28.00 -0.85 29.40
N ASP A 474 -26.80 -0.29 29.44
CA ASP A 474 -26.01 -0.20 30.66
C ASP A 474 -26.44 0.99 31.55
N LEU A 475 -27.24 1.92 31.01
CA LEU A 475 -27.82 3.07 31.71
C LEU A 475 -29.24 2.79 32.24
N SER A 476 -29.89 1.73 31.76
CA SER A 476 -31.19 1.23 32.22
C SER A 476 -31.00 0.07 33.20
#